data_AF-A0A959K2V1-F1
#
_entry.id   AF-A0A959K2V1-F1
#
_cell.length_a   1.000
_cell.length_b   1.000
_cell.length_c   1.000
_cell.angle_alpha   90.00
_cell.angle_beta   90.00
_cell.angle_gamma   90.00
#
_symmetry.space_group_name_H-M   'P 1'
#
loop_
_entity.id
_entity.type
_entity.pdbx_description
1 polymer ?
#
loop_
_entity_poly.entity_id
_entity_poly.type
_entity_poly.pdbx_seq_one_letter_code
_entity_poly.pdbx_strand_id
1 'polypeptide(L)'
;LIGICPHIIAGLNYQLLYVDDSYAELSSVADAAIQYIAILLERENLNSDLRKELLHNLEEILQDRDIYAFDYGRDIWTLMSNLVDDDDEYQNFIAIMNDHIETLDDNWIRSYNIENMLYCQIHSLDRLEHKSEMEALIEDNLHLNKVRKLAVEICLRNADFDGALVLIDEVVGRLENESGRPDLTEWEKLRLVVFEQKGDQSSILTQAKHNLINHDFDLSQFQMIKSMTNPDNWLETRDYLISQFKQKGNNRSEYSLIEIYHEEEMWKELLETVATFGYDFYILDEYCDELIKYDKDAVLDLYCVRIVKFAESHVGRKYYKVLARYLRKLRKWGAHNRVLSLVESLRKEYWQRRALIDELKEF
;
A
#
# COMPACT_ATOMS: atom_id res chain seq x y z
N LEU A 1 31.26 -20.58 -5.51
CA LEU A 1 30.20 -19.75 -4.91
C LEU A 1 30.12 -20.01 -3.43
N ILE A 2 29.86 -21.26 -2.99
CA ILE A 2 29.81 -21.66 -1.57
C ILE A 2 31.04 -21.25 -0.76
N GLY A 3 32.26 -21.50 -1.25
CA GLY A 3 33.48 -21.04 -0.56
C GLY A 3 33.92 -19.59 -0.87
N ILE A 4 33.19 -18.83 -1.70
CA ILE A 4 33.60 -17.46 -2.11
C ILE A 4 32.64 -16.43 -1.51
N CYS A 5 31.33 -16.66 -1.62
CA CYS A 5 30.31 -15.71 -1.19
C CYS A 5 30.42 -15.39 0.32
N PRO A 6 30.60 -16.35 1.24
CA PRO A 6 30.82 -16.05 2.66
C PRO A 6 32.04 -15.14 2.89
N HIS A 7 33.15 -15.39 2.19
CA HIS A 7 34.35 -14.55 2.31
C HIS A 7 34.16 -13.14 1.76
N ILE A 8 33.38 -12.98 0.68
CA ILE A 8 33.00 -11.66 0.16
C ILE A 8 32.18 -10.91 1.21
N ILE A 9 31.17 -11.56 1.81
CA ILE A 9 30.30 -10.95 2.82
C ILE A 9 31.13 -10.50 4.04
N ALA A 10 31.93 -11.41 4.61
CA ALA A 10 32.78 -11.11 5.76
C ALA A 10 33.78 -9.96 5.46
N GLY A 11 34.46 -10.04 4.32
CA GLY A 11 35.46 -9.06 3.92
C GLY A 11 34.88 -7.67 3.67
N LEU A 12 33.71 -7.59 3.03
CA LEU A 12 33.06 -6.31 2.72
C LEU A 12 32.40 -5.68 3.95
N ASN A 13 31.83 -6.47 4.86
CA ASN A 13 31.23 -5.95 6.09
C ASN A 13 32.21 -5.06 6.88
N TYR A 14 33.46 -5.50 7.01
CA TYR A 14 34.51 -4.71 7.65
C TYR A 14 34.96 -3.51 6.80
N GLN A 15 35.12 -3.68 5.49
CA GLN A 15 35.63 -2.61 4.61
C GLN A 15 34.67 -1.43 4.50
N LEU A 16 33.36 -1.71 4.48
CA LEU A 16 32.32 -0.69 4.39
C LEU A 16 32.37 0.32 5.55
N LEU A 17 32.91 -0.06 6.72
CA LEU A 17 33.12 0.87 7.84
C LEU A 17 34.09 2.02 7.52
N TYR A 18 34.94 1.84 6.50
CA TYR A 18 36.03 2.75 6.18
C TYR A 18 35.97 3.35 4.77
N VAL A 19 34.95 2.98 3.98
CA VAL A 19 34.81 3.40 2.57
C VAL A 19 33.48 4.11 2.38
N ASP A 20 33.50 5.24 1.66
CA ASP A 20 32.27 5.91 1.21
C ASP A 20 31.60 5.08 0.11
N ASP A 21 30.56 4.35 0.47
CA ASP A 21 29.75 3.54 -0.44
C ASP A 21 28.41 4.21 -0.77
N SER A 22 28.36 5.55 -0.83
CA SER A 22 27.12 6.28 -1.15
C SER A 22 26.50 5.92 -2.52
N TYR A 23 27.28 5.31 -3.42
CA TYR A 23 26.82 4.81 -4.72
C TYR A 23 26.44 3.31 -4.70
N ALA A 24 26.51 2.66 -3.53
CA ALA A 24 26.21 1.24 -3.31
C ALA A 24 27.03 0.28 -4.19
N GLU A 25 28.25 0.64 -4.58
CA GLU A 25 29.10 -0.20 -5.44
C GLU A 25 29.62 -1.42 -4.68
N LEU A 26 29.97 -1.27 -3.41
CA LEU A 26 30.49 -2.36 -2.58
C LEU A 26 29.36 -3.14 -1.90
N SER A 27 28.37 -2.44 -1.33
CA SER A 27 27.22 -3.09 -0.70
C SER A 27 26.43 -3.94 -1.69
N SER A 28 26.26 -3.52 -2.94
CA SER A 28 25.60 -4.35 -3.97
C SER A 28 26.34 -5.65 -4.29
N VAL A 29 27.66 -5.72 -4.07
CA VAL A 29 28.44 -6.95 -4.25
C VAL A 29 28.19 -7.92 -3.09
N ALA A 30 28.10 -7.42 -1.86
CA ALA A 30 27.72 -8.23 -0.70
C ALA A 30 26.27 -8.72 -0.84
N ASP A 31 25.34 -7.85 -1.24
CA ASP A 31 23.94 -8.20 -1.51
C ASP A 31 23.84 -9.28 -2.58
N ALA A 32 24.60 -9.15 -3.67
CA ALA A 32 24.65 -10.16 -4.72
C ALA A 32 25.18 -11.49 -4.19
N ALA A 33 26.21 -11.48 -3.33
CA ALA A 33 26.74 -12.70 -2.72
C ALA A 33 25.69 -13.40 -1.85
N ILE A 34 24.93 -12.66 -1.03
CA ILE A 34 23.81 -13.17 -0.22
C ILE A 34 22.73 -13.76 -1.13
N GLN A 35 22.30 -13.02 -2.16
CA GLN A 35 21.28 -13.49 -3.11
C GLN A 35 21.71 -14.75 -3.85
N TYR A 36 22.98 -14.86 -4.24
CA TYR A 36 23.49 -16.08 -4.86
C TYR A 36 23.45 -17.27 -3.91
N ILE A 37 23.75 -17.08 -2.62
CA ILE A 37 23.59 -18.15 -1.63
C ILE A 37 22.10 -18.53 -1.51
N ALA A 38 21.20 -17.57 -1.36
CA ALA A 38 19.75 -17.83 -1.27
C ALA A 38 19.23 -18.64 -2.48
N ILE A 39 19.58 -18.22 -3.70
CA ILE A 39 19.22 -18.95 -4.94
C ILE A 39 19.81 -20.36 -4.97
N LEU A 40 21.00 -20.58 -4.40
CA LEU A 40 21.58 -21.92 -4.31
C LEU A 40 20.80 -22.81 -3.33
N LEU A 41 20.29 -22.27 -2.23
CA LEU A 41 19.47 -23.01 -1.26
C LEU A 41 18.11 -23.42 -1.85
N GLU A 42 17.52 -22.58 -2.72
CA GLU A 42 16.26 -22.90 -3.40
C GLU A 42 16.39 -24.03 -4.45
N ARG A 43 17.61 -24.28 -4.94
CA ARG A 43 17.85 -25.36 -5.91
C ARG A 43 18.06 -26.66 -5.13
N GLU A 44 17.10 -27.58 -5.21
CA GLU A 44 16.97 -28.85 -4.46
C GLU A 44 18.14 -29.88 -4.56
N ASN A 45 19.38 -29.49 -4.86
CA ASN A 45 20.51 -30.41 -5.08
C ASN A 45 21.83 -29.92 -4.45
N LEU A 46 21.78 -29.19 -3.33
CA LEU A 46 23.00 -28.92 -2.57
C LEU A 46 23.49 -30.23 -1.93
N ASN A 47 24.68 -30.70 -2.34
CA ASN A 47 25.30 -31.87 -1.71
C ASN A 47 25.54 -31.61 -0.21
N SER A 48 25.30 -32.62 0.64
CA SER A 48 25.46 -32.54 2.10
C SER A 48 26.82 -31.99 2.55
N ASP A 49 27.92 -32.36 1.88
CA ASP A 49 29.26 -31.85 2.22
C ASP A 49 29.35 -30.34 1.96
N LEU A 50 28.82 -29.88 0.83
CA LEU A 50 28.78 -28.46 0.47
C LEU A 50 27.80 -27.66 1.34
N ARG A 51 26.69 -28.28 1.78
CA ARG A 51 25.76 -27.70 2.75
C ARG A 51 26.48 -27.42 4.07
N LYS A 52 27.19 -28.43 4.59
CA LYS A 52 27.94 -28.33 5.85
C LYS A 52 29.08 -27.35 5.76
N GLU A 53 29.79 -27.31 4.64
CA GLU A 53 30.82 -26.28 4.38
C GLU A 53 30.21 -24.87 4.40
N LEU A 54 29.07 -24.67 3.75
CA LEU A 54 28.38 -23.39 3.75
C LEU A 54 27.90 -23.00 5.16
N LEU A 55 27.26 -23.93 5.87
CA LEU A 55 26.80 -23.72 7.25
C LEU A 55 27.97 -23.27 8.13
N HIS A 56 29.08 -24.01 8.11
CA HIS A 56 30.28 -23.68 8.88
C HIS A 56 30.85 -22.30 8.53
N ASN A 57 30.93 -21.97 7.24
CA ASN A 57 31.41 -20.65 6.81
C ASN A 57 30.51 -19.51 7.31
N LEU A 58 29.19 -19.73 7.37
CA LEU A 58 28.25 -18.72 7.89
C LEU A 58 28.29 -18.63 9.42
N GLU A 59 28.51 -19.73 10.13
CA GLU A 59 28.76 -19.75 11.58
C GLU A 59 29.97 -18.89 11.94
N GLU A 60 31.07 -19.01 11.19
CA GLU A 60 32.27 -18.18 11.40
C GLU A 60 31.99 -16.69 11.22
N ILE A 61 31.12 -16.31 10.26
CA ILE A 61 30.74 -14.90 10.06
C ILE A 61 29.95 -14.39 11.26
N LEU A 62 29.03 -15.20 11.80
CA LEU A 62 28.22 -14.82 12.98
C LEU A 62 29.04 -14.64 14.27
N GLN A 63 30.28 -15.13 14.32
CA GLN A 63 31.21 -14.85 15.43
C GLN A 63 31.78 -13.42 15.38
N ASP A 64 31.69 -12.75 14.22
CA ASP A 64 32.07 -11.34 14.09
C ASP A 64 30.99 -10.45 14.73
N ARG A 65 31.40 -9.67 15.72
CA ARG A 65 30.52 -8.77 16.48
C ARG A 65 30.08 -7.55 15.65
N ASP A 66 30.85 -7.20 14.62
CA ASP A 66 30.55 -6.06 13.76
C ASP A 66 29.67 -6.45 12.56
N ILE A 67 29.11 -7.67 12.53
CA ILE A 67 28.28 -8.17 11.42
C ILE A 67 27.00 -7.34 11.14
N TYR A 68 26.60 -6.50 12.10
CA TYR A 68 25.48 -5.58 11.95
C TYR A 68 25.88 -4.17 11.52
N ALA A 69 27.18 -3.87 11.34
CA ALA A 69 27.63 -2.56 10.90
C ALA A 69 26.95 -2.10 9.60
N PHE A 70 26.68 -3.04 8.70
CA PHE A 70 25.96 -2.83 7.43
C PHE A 70 24.75 -3.75 7.31
N ASP A 71 24.12 -4.11 8.43
CA ASP A 71 22.85 -4.85 8.51
C ASP A 71 22.82 -6.29 7.93
N TYR A 72 23.95 -6.84 7.46
CA TYR A 72 24.02 -8.19 6.85
C TYR A 72 23.76 -9.33 7.82
N GLY A 73 23.95 -9.13 9.13
CA GLY A 73 23.73 -10.20 10.12
C GLY A 73 22.33 -10.82 10.02
N ARG A 74 21.29 -10.03 9.69
CA ARG A 74 19.92 -10.53 9.54
C ARG A 74 19.76 -11.50 8.37
N ASP A 75 20.43 -11.20 7.26
CA ASP A 75 20.43 -12.08 6.10
C ASP A 75 21.18 -13.39 6.40
N ILE A 76 22.30 -13.31 7.14
CA ILE A 76 23.05 -14.50 7.54
C ILE A 76 22.24 -15.40 8.47
N TRP A 77 21.52 -14.85 9.47
CA TRP A 77 20.60 -15.62 10.30
C TRP A 77 19.53 -16.35 9.47
N THR A 78 19.01 -15.67 8.45
CA THR A 78 18.01 -16.23 7.53
C THR A 78 18.58 -17.34 6.65
N LEU A 79 19.81 -17.19 6.15
CA LEU A 79 20.48 -18.24 5.38
C LEU A 79 20.78 -19.46 6.27
N MET A 80 21.26 -19.24 7.50
CA MET A 80 21.53 -20.29 8.48
C MET A 80 20.29 -21.09 8.83
N SER A 81 19.16 -20.45 9.10
CA SER A 81 17.90 -21.14 9.43
C SER A 81 17.35 -22.00 8.27
N ASN A 82 17.78 -21.74 7.04
CA ASN A 82 17.49 -22.58 5.87
C ASN A 82 18.51 -23.71 5.66
N LEU A 83 19.66 -23.68 6.34
CA LEU A 83 20.74 -24.65 6.20
C LEU A 83 20.79 -25.71 7.30
N VAL A 84 20.35 -25.35 8.52
CA VAL A 84 20.24 -26.29 9.65
C VAL A 84 19.35 -27.47 9.24
N ASP A 85 19.81 -28.68 9.49
CA ASP A 85 19.20 -29.91 8.94
C ASP A 85 19.01 -31.02 9.97
N ASP A 86 19.61 -30.90 11.15
CA ASP A 86 19.44 -31.85 12.26
C ASP A 86 19.52 -31.15 13.63
N ASP A 87 19.23 -31.91 14.69
CA ASP A 87 19.16 -31.41 16.07
C ASP A 87 20.51 -30.91 16.59
N ASP A 88 21.63 -31.53 16.19
CA ASP A 88 22.96 -31.12 16.64
C ASP A 88 23.32 -29.75 16.03
N GLU A 89 23.06 -29.58 14.73
CA GLU A 89 23.21 -28.29 14.02
C GLU A 89 22.27 -27.22 14.60
N TYR A 90 21.03 -27.58 14.96
CA TYR A 90 20.10 -26.66 15.61
C TYR A 90 20.60 -26.22 16.99
N GLN A 91 21.09 -27.13 17.83
CA GLN A 91 21.64 -26.75 19.14
C GLN A 91 22.86 -25.82 18.99
N ASN A 92 23.71 -26.04 17.99
CA ASN A 92 24.81 -25.13 17.68
C ASN A 92 24.30 -23.75 17.26
N PHE A 93 23.32 -23.72 16.34
CA PHE A 93 22.67 -22.50 15.88
C PHE A 93 22.10 -21.66 17.04
N ILE A 94 21.41 -22.31 17.99
CA ILE A 94 20.87 -21.65 19.19
C ILE A 94 21.96 -21.20 20.15
N ALA A 95 23.05 -21.95 20.29
CA ALA A 95 24.18 -21.53 21.11
C ALA A 95 24.82 -20.23 20.57
N ILE A 96 25.04 -20.14 19.26
CA ILE A 96 25.55 -18.93 18.61
C ILE A 96 24.56 -17.78 18.80
N MET A 97 23.26 -18.03 18.61
CA MET A 97 22.21 -17.02 18.78
C MET A 97 22.19 -16.45 20.20
N ASN A 98 22.26 -17.29 21.23
CA ASN A 98 22.27 -16.85 22.62
C ASN A 98 23.50 -16.00 22.97
N ASP A 99 24.70 -16.42 22.55
CA ASP A 99 25.93 -15.62 22.73
C ASP A 99 25.80 -14.25 22.03
N HIS A 100 25.22 -14.24 20.84
CA HIS A 100 25.01 -13.00 20.08
C HIS A 100 24.01 -12.07 20.79
N ILE A 101 22.90 -12.59 21.31
CA ILE A 101 21.90 -11.82 22.06
C ILE A 101 22.51 -11.21 23.32
N GLU A 102 23.36 -11.95 24.04
CA GLU A 102 24.03 -11.45 25.25
C GLU A 102 25.02 -10.32 24.94
N THR A 103 25.64 -10.35 23.77
CA THR A 103 26.70 -9.40 23.37
C THR A 103 26.22 -8.22 22.55
N LEU A 104 24.99 -8.23 22.05
CA LEU A 104 24.38 -7.11 21.32
C LEU A 104 24.33 -5.82 22.16
N ASP A 105 24.72 -4.70 21.56
CA ASP A 105 24.59 -3.39 22.20
C ASP A 105 23.13 -3.05 22.52
N ASP A 106 22.91 -2.41 23.66
CA ASP A 106 21.59 -1.92 24.07
C ASP A 106 21.22 -0.66 23.28
N ASN A 107 20.69 -0.87 22.08
CA ASN A 107 20.26 0.20 21.17
C ASN A 107 18.89 -0.14 20.54
N TRP A 108 18.30 0.82 19.83
CA TRP A 108 16.96 0.64 19.25
C TRP A 108 16.89 -0.47 18.17
N ILE A 109 18.03 -0.87 17.59
CA ILE A 109 18.12 -1.93 16.58
C ILE A 109 18.14 -3.32 17.26
N ARG A 110 18.57 -3.40 18.52
CA ARG A 110 18.62 -4.65 19.31
C ARG A 110 17.31 -5.42 19.26
N SER A 111 16.18 -4.75 19.51
CA SER A 111 14.85 -5.37 19.46
C SER A 111 14.55 -5.94 18.07
N TYR A 112 14.90 -5.21 17.01
CA TYR A 112 14.67 -5.66 15.63
C TYR A 112 15.52 -6.89 15.27
N ASN A 113 16.76 -6.94 15.75
CA ASN A 113 17.67 -8.07 15.54
C ASN A 113 17.20 -9.31 16.33
N ILE A 114 16.78 -9.14 17.59
CA ILE A 114 16.21 -10.23 18.40
C ILE A 114 14.94 -10.78 17.75
N GLU A 115 14.05 -9.92 17.24
CA GLU A 115 12.87 -10.38 16.50
C GLU A 115 13.22 -11.20 15.24
N ASN A 116 14.28 -10.82 14.51
CA ASN A 116 14.73 -11.58 13.34
C ASN A 116 15.34 -12.93 13.73
N MET A 117 16.13 -12.97 14.81
CA MET A 117 16.68 -14.22 15.35
C MET A 117 15.56 -15.17 15.82
N LEU A 118 14.57 -14.65 16.55
CA LEU A 118 13.38 -15.41 16.97
C LEU A 118 12.62 -15.99 15.76
N TYR A 119 12.42 -15.19 14.71
CA TYR A 119 11.85 -15.69 13.45
C TYR A 119 12.67 -16.87 12.89
N CYS A 120 13.99 -16.73 12.84
CA CYS A 120 14.89 -17.76 12.33
C CYS A 120 14.87 -19.04 13.18
N GLN A 121 14.78 -18.91 14.51
CA GLN A 121 14.63 -20.05 15.42
C GLN A 121 13.31 -20.80 15.16
N ILE A 122 12.18 -20.08 15.08
CA ILE A 122 10.87 -20.68 14.81
C ILE A 122 10.87 -21.37 13.44
N HIS A 123 11.45 -20.74 12.42
CA HIS A 123 11.59 -21.33 11.08
C HIS A 123 12.40 -22.63 11.09
N SER A 124 13.52 -22.66 11.82
CA SER A 124 14.32 -23.89 11.98
C SER A 124 13.54 -25.00 12.68
N LEU A 125 12.82 -24.67 13.76
CA LEU A 125 12.00 -25.64 14.49
C LEU A 125 10.87 -26.23 13.63
N ASP A 126 10.22 -25.40 12.81
CA ASP A 126 9.21 -25.84 11.87
C ASP A 126 9.77 -26.82 10.83
N ARG A 127 10.93 -26.50 10.24
CA ARG A 127 11.62 -27.36 9.27
C ARG A 127 12.06 -28.70 9.86
N LEU A 128 12.46 -28.72 11.13
CA LEU A 128 12.87 -29.92 11.86
C LEU A 128 11.68 -30.68 12.50
N GLU A 129 10.45 -30.24 12.26
CA GLU A 129 9.21 -30.83 12.80
C GLU A 129 9.12 -30.84 14.34
N HIS A 130 9.82 -29.93 15.03
CA HIS A 130 9.79 -29.76 16.49
C HIS A 130 8.59 -28.95 16.97
N LYS A 131 7.39 -29.42 16.62
CA LYS A 131 6.13 -28.66 16.77
C LYS A 131 5.88 -28.14 18.18
N SER A 132 6.12 -28.93 19.23
CA SER A 132 5.83 -28.52 20.60
C SER A 132 6.73 -27.38 21.08
N GLU A 133 8.00 -27.37 20.68
CA GLU A 133 8.93 -26.28 21.03
C GLU A 133 8.61 -25.02 20.22
N MET A 134 8.30 -25.20 18.93
CA MET A 134 7.88 -24.13 18.03
C MET A 134 6.61 -23.42 18.54
N GLU A 135 5.57 -24.18 18.90
CA GLU A 135 4.29 -23.65 19.37
C GLU A 135 4.45 -22.85 20.67
N ALA A 136 5.23 -23.36 21.63
CA ALA A 136 5.53 -22.66 22.87
C ALA A 136 6.27 -21.34 22.61
N LEU A 137 7.28 -21.37 21.73
CA LEU A 137 8.05 -20.18 21.38
C LEU A 137 7.20 -19.12 20.66
N ILE A 138 6.30 -19.55 19.77
CA ILE A 138 5.33 -18.66 19.13
C ILE A 138 4.41 -18.03 20.18
N GLU A 139 3.80 -18.86 21.04
CA GLU A 139 2.84 -18.41 22.06
C GLU A 139 3.43 -17.33 22.98
N ASP A 140 4.65 -17.56 23.48
CA ASP A 140 5.37 -16.62 24.34
C ASP A 140 5.69 -15.29 23.64
N ASN A 141 5.75 -15.29 22.31
CA ASN A 141 6.20 -14.14 21.49
C ASN A 141 5.12 -13.58 20.54
N LEU A 142 3.85 -13.99 20.66
CA LEU A 142 2.73 -13.52 19.83
C LEU A 142 2.45 -12.00 19.94
N HIS A 143 3.04 -11.34 20.92
CA HIS A 143 3.00 -9.88 21.06
C HIS A 143 3.85 -9.15 20.01
N LEU A 144 4.80 -9.84 19.37
CA LEU A 144 5.66 -9.31 18.30
C LEU A 144 5.01 -9.55 16.94
N ASN A 145 4.79 -8.49 16.16
CA ASN A 145 4.08 -8.58 14.87
C ASN A 145 4.77 -9.53 13.87
N LYS A 146 6.11 -9.59 13.84
CA LYS A 146 6.85 -10.52 12.97
C LYS A 146 6.58 -11.98 13.31
N VAL A 147 6.60 -12.33 14.61
CA VAL A 147 6.31 -13.69 15.08
C VAL A 147 4.87 -14.07 14.76
N ARG A 148 3.93 -13.16 14.97
CA ARG A 148 2.53 -13.40 14.63
C ARG A 148 2.29 -13.61 13.13
N LYS A 149 2.96 -12.85 12.26
CA LYS A 149 2.91 -13.07 10.80
C LYS A 149 3.48 -14.44 10.42
N LEU A 150 4.59 -14.85 11.02
CA LEU A 150 5.14 -16.19 10.82
C LEU A 150 4.15 -17.29 11.27
N ALA A 151 3.48 -17.10 12.41
CA ALA A 151 2.44 -18.02 12.86
C ALA A 151 1.28 -18.11 11.86
N VAL A 152 0.87 -16.99 11.26
CA VAL A 152 -0.11 -16.98 10.16
C VAL A 152 0.41 -17.75 8.93
N GLU A 153 1.67 -17.56 8.54
CA GLU A 153 2.29 -18.29 7.42
C GLU A 153 2.32 -19.80 7.67
N ILE A 154 2.63 -20.23 8.90
CA ILE A 154 2.58 -21.65 9.33
C ILE A 154 1.15 -22.18 9.22
N CYS A 155 0.16 -21.44 9.74
CA CYS A 155 -1.26 -21.80 9.62
C CYS A 155 -1.67 -21.96 8.15
N LEU A 156 -1.30 -21.01 7.28
CA LEU A 156 -1.59 -21.07 5.84
C LEU A 156 -0.97 -22.28 5.16
N ARG A 157 0.31 -22.59 5.43
CA ARG A 157 1.00 -23.78 4.89
C ARG A 157 0.32 -25.08 5.32
N ASN A 158 -0.20 -25.11 6.54
CA ASN A 158 -0.94 -26.25 7.10
C ASN A 158 -2.43 -26.26 6.73
N ALA A 159 -2.90 -25.31 5.90
CA ALA A 159 -4.31 -25.09 5.57
C ALA A 159 -5.23 -24.86 6.79
N ASP A 160 -4.66 -24.43 7.92
CA ASP A 160 -5.39 -23.98 9.11
C ASP A 160 -5.83 -22.52 8.94
N PHE A 161 -6.80 -22.31 8.06
CA PHE A 161 -7.31 -20.97 7.77
C PHE A 161 -8.00 -20.33 8.99
N ASP A 162 -8.64 -21.12 9.85
CA ASP A 162 -9.34 -20.59 11.02
C ASP A 162 -8.35 -20.11 12.10
N GLY A 163 -7.25 -20.85 12.34
CA GLY A 163 -6.16 -20.40 13.20
C GLY A 163 -5.50 -19.13 12.69
N ALA A 164 -5.24 -19.05 11.38
CA ALA A 164 -4.73 -17.82 10.76
C ALA A 164 -5.65 -16.61 11.00
N LEU A 165 -6.97 -16.78 10.83
CA LEU A 165 -7.94 -15.70 11.06
C LEU A 165 -7.98 -15.24 12.50
N VAL A 166 -7.93 -16.15 13.48
CA VAL A 166 -7.87 -15.79 14.91
C VAL A 166 -6.68 -14.88 15.18
N LEU A 167 -5.49 -15.26 14.69
CA LEU A 167 -4.28 -14.47 14.87
C LEU A 167 -4.39 -13.06 14.26
N ILE A 168 -5.01 -12.94 13.08
CA ILE A 168 -5.16 -11.67 12.37
C ILE A 168 -6.24 -10.79 13.01
N ASP A 169 -7.42 -11.34 13.30
CA ASP A 169 -8.57 -10.60 13.81
C ASP A 169 -8.30 -10.00 15.20
N GLU A 170 -7.49 -10.67 16.03
CA GLU A 170 -6.99 -10.11 17.29
C GLU A 170 -6.19 -8.82 17.09
N VAL A 171 -5.39 -8.73 16.03
CA VAL A 171 -4.59 -7.53 15.73
C VAL A 171 -5.48 -6.45 15.12
N VAL A 172 -6.31 -6.82 14.14
CA VAL A 172 -7.25 -5.91 13.48
C VAL A 172 -8.15 -5.24 14.54
N GLY A 173 -8.75 -6.00 15.44
CA GLY A 173 -9.61 -5.45 16.49
C GLY A 173 -8.89 -4.52 17.49
N ARG A 174 -7.60 -4.74 17.74
CA ARG A 174 -6.77 -3.80 18.54
C ARG A 174 -6.50 -2.52 17.76
N LEU A 175 -6.02 -2.64 16.52
CA LEU A 175 -5.59 -1.51 15.68
C LEU A 175 -6.76 -0.64 15.19
N GLU A 176 -7.96 -1.18 15.05
CA GLU A 176 -9.17 -0.43 14.66
C GLU A 176 -9.44 0.79 15.56
N ASN A 177 -9.05 0.69 16.83
CA ASN A 177 -9.23 1.71 17.85
C ASN A 177 -8.02 2.65 18.01
N GLU A 178 -6.92 2.41 17.30
CA GLU A 178 -5.69 3.20 17.42
C GLU A 178 -5.66 4.40 16.46
N SER A 179 -5.05 5.50 16.92
CA SER A 179 -4.89 6.71 16.13
C SER A 179 -3.76 6.54 15.12
N GLY A 180 -4.01 6.80 13.84
CA GLY A 180 -2.97 6.74 12.79
C GLY A 180 -2.75 5.34 12.20
N ARG A 181 -3.31 4.29 12.81
CA ARG A 181 -3.43 2.90 12.29
C ARG A 181 -2.23 2.42 11.46
N PRO A 182 -0.98 2.59 11.93
CA PRO A 182 0.14 1.99 11.23
C PRO A 182 -0.11 0.48 11.19
N ASP A 183 0.13 -0.13 10.03
CA ASP A 183 0.04 -1.58 9.78
C ASP A 183 -1.36 -2.21 9.65
N LEU A 184 -2.47 -1.51 9.95
CA LEU A 184 -3.83 -2.11 9.81
C LEU A 184 -4.08 -2.62 8.38
N THR A 185 -3.72 -1.81 7.38
CA THR A 185 -3.87 -2.16 5.96
C THR A 185 -3.11 -3.44 5.59
N GLU A 186 -1.98 -3.71 6.24
CA GLU A 186 -1.20 -4.92 5.98
C GLU A 186 -1.90 -6.17 6.54
N TRP A 187 -2.44 -6.08 7.76
CA TRP A 187 -3.22 -7.16 8.37
C TRP A 187 -4.52 -7.44 7.62
N GLU A 188 -5.21 -6.41 7.13
CA GLU A 188 -6.41 -6.59 6.29
C GLU A 188 -6.11 -7.23 4.94
N LYS A 189 -4.95 -6.93 4.34
CA LYS A 189 -4.47 -7.63 3.13
C LYS A 189 -4.18 -9.09 3.43
N LEU A 190 -3.51 -9.39 4.54
CA LEU A 190 -3.23 -10.76 4.94
C LEU A 190 -4.52 -11.54 5.21
N ARG A 191 -5.51 -10.91 5.86
CA ARG A 191 -6.85 -11.49 6.07
C ARG A 191 -7.56 -11.83 4.76
N LEU A 192 -7.45 -10.95 3.76
CA LEU A 192 -8.01 -11.18 2.43
C LEU A 192 -7.36 -12.40 1.76
N VAL A 193 -6.03 -12.53 1.85
CA VAL A 193 -5.30 -13.72 1.34
C VAL A 193 -5.80 -15.00 2.00
N VAL A 194 -6.06 -14.99 3.31
CA VAL A 194 -6.63 -16.17 4.01
C VAL A 194 -8.01 -16.52 3.47
N PHE A 195 -8.90 -15.53 3.28
CA PHE A 195 -10.24 -15.78 2.72
C PHE A 195 -10.19 -16.28 1.28
N GLU A 196 -9.28 -15.76 0.45
CA GLU A 196 -9.05 -16.20 -0.93
C GLU A 196 -8.60 -17.66 -0.98
N GLN A 197 -7.61 -18.04 -0.15
CA GLN A 197 -7.14 -19.43 -0.09
C GLN A 197 -8.19 -20.39 0.48
N LYS A 198 -8.99 -19.95 1.46
CA LYS A 198 -10.12 -20.70 2.00
C LYS A 198 -11.28 -20.84 0.99
N GLY A 199 -11.32 -20.00 -0.05
CA GLY A 199 -12.43 -19.95 -1.01
C GLY A 199 -13.71 -19.31 -0.47
N ASP A 200 -13.62 -18.54 0.61
CA ASP A 200 -14.78 -17.93 1.29
C ASP A 200 -15.22 -16.62 0.61
N GLN A 201 -15.99 -16.76 -0.47
CA GLN A 201 -16.49 -15.64 -1.27
C GLN A 201 -17.29 -14.62 -0.47
N SER A 202 -18.00 -15.04 0.58
CA SER A 202 -18.80 -14.15 1.42
C SER A 202 -17.89 -13.23 2.26
N SER A 203 -16.83 -13.80 2.83
CA SER A 203 -15.86 -13.04 3.62
C SER A 203 -14.99 -12.14 2.75
N ILE A 204 -14.59 -12.60 1.55
CA ILE A 204 -13.90 -11.76 0.54
C ILE A 204 -14.77 -10.53 0.19
N LEU A 205 -16.05 -10.73 -0.13
CA LEU A 205 -16.97 -9.64 -0.45
C LEU A 205 -17.13 -8.66 0.72
N THR A 206 -17.23 -9.19 1.94
CA THR A 206 -17.36 -8.37 3.16
C THR A 206 -16.10 -7.53 3.40
N GLN A 207 -14.92 -8.13 3.27
CA GLN A 207 -13.64 -7.43 3.41
C GLN A 207 -13.43 -6.40 2.30
N ALA A 208 -13.77 -6.72 1.05
CA ALA A 208 -13.67 -5.79 -0.07
C ALA A 208 -14.54 -4.54 0.18
N LYS A 209 -15.79 -4.72 0.65
CA LYS A 209 -16.67 -3.61 1.04
C LYS A 209 -16.03 -2.78 2.17
N HIS A 210 -15.51 -3.43 3.20
CA HIS A 210 -14.82 -2.74 4.30
C HIS A 210 -13.65 -1.89 3.80
N ASN A 211 -12.80 -2.48 2.97
CA ASN A 211 -11.61 -1.83 2.44
C ASN A 211 -11.97 -0.64 1.53
N LEU A 212 -12.94 -0.81 0.63
CA LEU A 212 -13.40 0.26 -0.26
C LEU A 212 -13.92 1.46 0.55
N ILE A 213 -14.62 1.19 1.66
CA ILE A 213 -15.13 2.25 2.53
C ILE A 213 -13.96 2.91 3.26
N ASN A 214 -13.04 2.15 3.86
CA ASN A 214 -12.12 2.66 4.87
C ASN A 214 -10.75 3.13 4.37
N HIS A 215 -10.37 2.77 3.13
CA HIS A 215 -9.12 3.18 2.50
C HIS A 215 -9.37 4.18 1.37
N ASP A 216 -8.30 4.53 0.64
CA ASP A 216 -8.44 5.31 -0.58
C ASP A 216 -9.27 4.53 -1.62
N PHE A 217 -10.21 5.22 -2.25
CA PHE A 217 -11.16 4.60 -3.17
C PHE A 217 -10.45 4.05 -4.41
N ASP A 218 -10.84 2.83 -4.80
CA ASP A 218 -10.36 2.15 -5.99
C ASP A 218 -11.56 1.66 -6.81
N LEU A 219 -11.73 2.21 -8.01
CA LEU A 219 -12.80 1.83 -8.92
C LEU A 219 -12.76 0.34 -9.29
N SER A 220 -11.56 -0.26 -9.41
CA SER A 220 -11.42 -1.68 -9.71
C SER A 220 -11.97 -2.56 -8.59
N GLN A 221 -11.79 -2.13 -7.33
CA GLN A 221 -12.37 -2.79 -6.17
C GLN A 221 -13.90 -2.65 -6.13
N PHE A 222 -14.43 -1.47 -6.49
CA PHE A 222 -15.89 -1.28 -6.63
C PHE A 222 -16.48 -2.22 -7.69
N GLN A 223 -15.85 -2.31 -8.87
CA GLN A 223 -16.27 -3.21 -9.94
C GLN A 223 -16.16 -4.69 -9.53
N MET A 224 -15.13 -5.07 -8.78
CA MET A 224 -15.00 -6.40 -8.19
C MET A 224 -16.19 -6.70 -7.27
N ILE A 225 -16.51 -5.80 -6.32
CA ILE A 225 -17.67 -5.95 -5.42
C ILE A 225 -18.97 -6.10 -6.21
N LYS A 226 -19.16 -5.31 -7.26
CA LYS A 226 -20.31 -5.40 -8.18
C LYS A 226 -20.40 -6.77 -8.84
N SER A 227 -19.30 -7.28 -9.37
CA SER A 227 -19.25 -8.58 -10.05
C SER A 227 -19.50 -9.77 -9.12
N MET A 228 -19.06 -9.67 -7.86
CA MET A 228 -19.23 -10.72 -6.84
C MET A 228 -20.62 -10.70 -6.18
N THR A 229 -21.31 -9.57 -6.24
CA THR A 229 -22.63 -9.43 -5.64
C THR A 229 -23.69 -10.05 -6.54
N ASN A 230 -24.62 -10.84 -5.97
CA ASN A 230 -25.77 -11.32 -6.72
C ASN A 230 -26.52 -10.12 -7.34
N PRO A 231 -26.82 -10.13 -8.66
CA PRO A 231 -27.54 -9.05 -9.32
C PRO A 231 -28.82 -8.60 -8.59
N ASP A 232 -29.56 -9.52 -7.97
CA ASP A 232 -30.79 -9.21 -7.22
C ASP A 232 -30.52 -8.33 -5.97
N ASN A 233 -29.31 -8.42 -5.41
CA ASN A 233 -28.88 -7.71 -4.21
C ASN A 233 -27.95 -6.53 -4.54
N TRP A 234 -27.64 -6.28 -5.82
CA TRP A 234 -26.69 -5.24 -6.21
C TRP A 234 -27.16 -3.86 -5.79
N LEU A 235 -28.42 -3.51 -6.06
CA LEU A 235 -28.96 -2.19 -5.73
C LEU A 235 -28.87 -1.90 -4.23
N GLU A 236 -29.20 -2.88 -3.38
CA GLU A 236 -29.06 -2.75 -1.92
C GLU A 236 -27.59 -2.55 -1.50
N THR A 237 -26.69 -3.33 -2.08
CA THR A 237 -25.24 -3.20 -1.81
C THR A 237 -24.70 -1.85 -2.25
N ARG A 238 -25.03 -1.39 -3.45
CA ARG A 238 -24.63 -0.09 -3.99
C ARG A 238 -25.14 1.05 -3.12
N ASP A 239 -26.42 1.01 -2.76
CA ASP A 239 -27.04 2.07 -1.95
C ASP A 239 -26.45 2.10 -0.54
N TYR A 240 -26.12 0.94 0.03
CA TYR A 240 -25.34 0.84 1.26
C TYR A 240 -23.97 1.54 1.11
N LEU A 241 -23.18 1.21 0.08
CA LEU A 241 -21.86 1.83 -0.15
C LEU A 241 -21.98 3.35 -0.30
N ILE A 242 -22.92 3.83 -1.12
CA ILE A 242 -23.22 5.26 -1.28
C ILE A 242 -23.54 5.91 0.07
N SER A 243 -24.33 5.25 0.91
CA SER A 243 -24.67 5.77 2.25
C SER A 243 -23.45 5.91 3.16
N GLN A 244 -22.47 5.00 3.06
CA GLN A 244 -21.25 5.05 3.86
C GLN A 244 -20.37 6.23 3.44
N PHE A 245 -20.20 6.47 2.14
CA PHE A 245 -19.46 7.64 1.65
C PHE A 245 -20.16 8.96 1.99
N LYS A 246 -21.50 9.02 1.86
CA LYS A 246 -22.28 10.20 2.27
C LYS A 246 -22.11 10.54 3.75
N GLN A 247 -22.08 9.52 4.62
CA GLN A 247 -21.88 9.72 6.07
C GLN A 247 -20.51 10.32 6.41
N LYS A 248 -19.47 10.03 5.61
CA LYS A 248 -18.14 10.61 5.82
C LYS A 248 -18.09 12.11 5.54
N GLY A 249 -18.88 12.60 4.59
CA GLY A 249 -19.13 14.03 4.36
C GLY A 249 -17.88 14.88 4.14
N ASN A 250 -16.79 14.30 3.64
CA ASN A 250 -15.53 14.99 3.37
C ASN A 250 -15.20 14.96 1.88
N ASN A 251 -14.28 15.82 1.44
CA ASN A 251 -13.93 15.96 0.02
C ASN A 251 -13.44 14.65 -0.62
N ARG A 252 -12.76 13.77 0.13
CA ARG A 252 -12.32 12.47 -0.42
C ARG A 252 -13.54 11.60 -0.72
N SER A 253 -14.48 11.50 0.21
CA SER A 253 -15.70 10.74 0.01
C SER A 253 -16.62 11.31 -1.08
N GLU A 254 -16.66 12.63 -1.26
CA GLU A 254 -17.41 13.22 -2.38
C GLU A 254 -16.80 12.87 -3.74
N TYR A 255 -15.46 12.83 -3.85
CA TYR A 255 -14.79 12.36 -5.05
C TYR A 255 -15.10 10.88 -5.34
N SER A 256 -15.08 10.02 -4.31
CA SER A 256 -15.50 8.61 -4.45
C SER A 256 -16.94 8.46 -4.94
N LEU A 257 -17.86 9.31 -4.44
CA LEU A 257 -19.25 9.30 -4.89
C LEU A 257 -19.39 9.67 -6.36
N ILE A 258 -18.60 10.63 -6.85
CA ILE A 258 -18.59 11.02 -8.28
C ILE A 258 -18.23 9.82 -9.15
N GLU A 259 -17.17 9.08 -8.80
CA GLU A 259 -16.77 7.89 -9.56
C GLU A 259 -17.84 6.78 -9.52
N ILE A 260 -18.45 6.55 -8.35
CA ILE A 260 -19.57 5.58 -8.22
C ILE A 260 -20.77 6.00 -9.08
N TYR A 261 -21.19 7.26 -9.03
CA TYR A 261 -22.34 7.72 -9.80
C TYR A 261 -22.08 7.66 -11.30
N HIS A 262 -20.85 7.91 -11.74
CA HIS A 262 -20.47 7.75 -13.13
C HIS A 262 -20.53 6.27 -13.56
N GLU A 263 -19.92 5.36 -12.78
CA GLU A 263 -19.92 3.91 -13.06
C GLU A 263 -21.34 3.30 -13.06
N GLU A 264 -22.24 3.82 -12.23
CA GLU A 264 -23.63 3.37 -12.13
C GLU A 264 -24.60 4.17 -13.01
N GLU A 265 -24.09 5.05 -13.88
CA GLU A 265 -24.90 5.92 -14.76
C GLU A 265 -25.96 6.75 -14.01
N MET A 266 -25.70 7.10 -12.76
CA MET A 266 -26.55 7.91 -11.88
C MET A 266 -26.35 9.39 -12.20
N TRP A 267 -26.74 9.80 -13.42
CA TRP A 267 -26.41 11.11 -13.99
C TRP A 267 -26.96 12.30 -13.19
N LYS A 268 -28.12 12.14 -12.56
CA LYS A 268 -28.72 13.18 -11.72
C LYS A 268 -27.84 13.43 -10.50
N GLU A 269 -27.52 12.37 -9.76
CA GLU A 269 -26.70 12.41 -8.55
C GLU A 269 -25.27 12.86 -8.86
N LEU A 270 -24.71 12.42 -10.00
CA LEU A 270 -23.43 12.88 -10.50
C LEU A 270 -23.46 14.41 -10.73
N LEU A 271 -24.45 14.92 -11.46
CA LEU A 271 -24.57 16.35 -11.75
C LEU A 271 -24.74 17.18 -10.46
N GLU A 272 -25.62 16.74 -9.54
CA GLU A 272 -25.84 17.40 -8.26
C GLU A 272 -24.55 17.46 -7.42
N THR A 273 -23.81 16.34 -7.37
CA THR A 273 -22.56 16.24 -6.61
C THR A 273 -21.46 17.08 -7.25
N VAL A 274 -21.27 17.00 -8.56
CA VAL A 274 -20.31 17.86 -9.29
C VAL A 274 -20.67 19.33 -9.10
N ALA A 275 -21.95 19.70 -9.11
CA ALA A 275 -22.36 21.10 -8.94
C ALA A 275 -21.93 21.70 -7.58
N THR A 276 -21.87 20.88 -6.53
CA THR A 276 -21.42 21.29 -5.18
C THR A 276 -19.95 21.03 -4.91
N PHE A 277 -19.36 20.05 -5.59
CA PHE A 277 -17.98 19.61 -5.39
C PHE A 277 -16.98 20.57 -6.04
N GLY A 278 -16.37 21.40 -5.19
CA GLY A 278 -15.35 22.36 -5.59
C GLY A 278 -15.87 23.44 -6.55
N TYR A 279 -15.03 24.46 -6.79
CA TYR A 279 -15.32 25.53 -7.75
C TYR A 279 -14.33 25.57 -8.92
N ASP A 280 -13.38 24.63 -8.98
CA ASP A 280 -12.50 24.49 -10.13
C ASP A 280 -13.25 23.91 -11.33
N PHE A 281 -12.62 23.88 -12.51
CA PHE A 281 -13.25 23.30 -13.70
C PHE A 281 -12.86 21.85 -13.95
N TYR A 282 -11.91 21.29 -13.19
CA TYR A 282 -11.26 20.03 -13.50
C TYR A 282 -12.27 18.88 -13.51
N ILE A 283 -13.01 18.72 -12.40
CA ILE A 283 -14.00 17.66 -12.26
C ILE A 283 -15.16 17.83 -13.25
N LEU A 284 -15.64 19.06 -13.46
CA LEU A 284 -16.73 19.27 -14.43
C LEU A 284 -16.27 18.97 -15.85
N ASP A 285 -15.03 19.31 -16.22
CA ASP A 285 -14.47 18.99 -17.53
C ASP A 285 -14.32 17.48 -17.72
N GLU A 286 -13.90 16.75 -16.68
CA GLU A 286 -13.71 15.31 -16.69
C GLU A 286 -14.99 14.55 -17.07
N TYR A 287 -16.13 14.93 -16.49
CA TYR A 287 -17.41 14.27 -16.70
C TYR A 287 -18.35 15.00 -17.70
N CYS A 288 -17.85 16.02 -18.42
CA CYS A 288 -18.73 16.90 -19.21
C CYS A 288 -19.41 16.22 -20.41
N ASP A 289 -18.74 15.25 -21.04
CA ASP A 289 -19.22 14.66 -22.28
C ASP A 289 -20.46 13.79 -22.05
N GLU A 290 -20.52 13.09 -20.92
CA GLU A 290 -21.66 12.31 -20.43
C GLU A 290 -22.76 13.24 -19.91
N LEU A 291 -22.39 14.19 -19.02
CA LEU A 291 -23.37 15.08 -18.38
C LEU A 291 -24.12 15.97 -19.37
N ILE A 292 -23.48 16.40 -20.46
CA ILE A 292 -24.17 17.19 -21.51
C ILE A 292 -25.20 16.37 -22.28
N LYS A 293 -24.99 15.06 -22.43
CA LYS A 293 -25.99 14.18 -23.07
C LYS A 293 -27.21 14.01 -22.18
N TYR A 294 -27.00 14.00 -20.86
CA TYR A 294 -28.06 13.90 -19.86
C TYR A 294 -28.85 15.21 -19.70
N ASP A 295 -28.18 16.31 -19.33
CA ASP A 295 -28.80 17.63 -19.15
C ASP A 295 -27.85 18.74 -19.59
N LYS A 296 -27.91 19.06 -20.89
CA LYS A 296 -27.09 20.12 -21.49
C LYS A 296 -27.30 21.48 -20.82
N ASP A 297 -28.55 21.87 -20.54
CA ASP A 297 -28.84 23.21 -20.07
C ASP A 297 -28.31 23.41 -18.64
N ALA A 298 -28.46 22.41 -17.77
CA ALA A 298 -27.92 22.45 -16.41
C ALA A 298 -26.39 22.50 -16.39
N VAL A 299 -25.72 21.71 -17.25
CA VAL A 299 -24.25 21.76 -17.36
C VAL A 299 -23.77 23.12 -17.83
N LEU A 300 -24.42 23.70 -18.86
CA LEU A 300 -24.08 25.03 -19.36
C LEU A 300 -24.27 26.11 -18.27
N ASP A 301 -25.30 26.02 -17.44
CA ASP A 301 -25.51 26.92 -16.32
C ASP A 301 -24.45 26.76 -15.24
N LEU A 302 -24.04 25.53 -14.94
CA LEU A 302 -22.97 25.25 -14.00
C LEU A 302 -21.62 25.85 -14.45
N TYR A 303 -21.29 25.73 -15.74
CA TYR A 303 -20.11 26.41 -16.30
C TYR A 303 -20.20 27.93 -16.18
N CYS A 304 -21.38 28.54 -16.44
CA CYS A 304 -21.58 29.97 -16.25
C CYS A 304 -21.32 30.39 -14.79
N VAL A 305 -21.88 29.65 -13.82
CA VAL A 305 -21.65 29.89 -12.39
C VAL A 305 -20.17 29.79 -12.03
N ARG A 306 -19.47 28.75 -12.49
CA ARG A 306 -18.03 28.58 -12.23
C ARG A 306 -17.18 29.66 -12.88
N ILE A 307 -17.54 30.15 -14.08
CA ILE A 307 -16.85 31.28 -14.72
C ILE A 307 -16.94 32.55 -13.88
N VAL A 308 -18.12 32.87 -13.34
CA VAL A 308 -18.29 34.04 -12.44
C VAL A 308 -17.40 33.89 -11.20
N LYS A 309 -17.52 32.76 -10.48
CA LYS A 309 -16.73 32.49 -9.27
C LYS A 309 -15.22 32.48 -9.52
N PHE A 310 -14.79 31.95 -10.66
CA PHE A 310 -13.37 31.94 -11.03
C PHE A 310 -12.87 33.36 -11.32
N ALA A 311 -13.68 34.21 -11.96
CA ALA A 311 -13.34 35.61 -12.18
C ALA A 311 -13.27 36.40 -10.87
N GLU A 312 -14.14 36.14 -9.91
CA GLU A 312 -14.11 36.77 -8.57
C GLU A 312 -12.79 36.47 -7.85
N SER A 313 -12.42 35.19 -7.80
CA SER A 313 -11.29 34.67 -7.01
C SER A 313 -9.91 34.82 -7.65
N HIS A 314 -9.82 35.03 -8.97
CA HIS A 314 -8.54 35.03 -9.69
C HIS A 314 -8.27 36.33 -10.46
N VAL A 315 -7.07 36.89 -10.27
CA VAL A 315 -6.59 38.10 -10.94
C VAL A 315 -5.27 37.82 -11.65
N GLY A 316 -5.19 38.18 -12.93
CA GLY A 316 -3.97 38.08 -13.73
C GLY A 316 -4.19 37.43 -15.10
N ARG A 317 -3.34 37.79 -16.06
CA ARG A 317 -3.47 37.39 -17.48
C ARG A 317 -3.53 35.86 -17.67
N LYS A 318 -2.82 35.08 -16.86
CA LYS A 318 -2.88 33.60 -16.89
C LYS A 318 -4.32 33.10 -16.67
N TYR A 319 -5.01 33.65 -15.67
CA TYR A 319 -6.37 33.23 -15.30
C TYR A 319 -7.42 33.73 -16.29
N TYR A 320 -7.25 34.93 -16.85
CA TYR A 320 -8.19 35.46 -17.84
C TYR A 320 -8.19 34.64 -19.14
N LYS A 321 -7.04 34.09 -19.54
CA LYS A 321 -6.97 33.13 -20.65
C LYS A 321 -7.77 31.84 -20.37
N VAL A 322 -7.80 31.39 -19.12
CA VAL A 322 -8.60 30.23 -18.70
C VAL A 322 -10.09 30.57 -18.82
N LEU A 323 -10.52 31.76 -18.36
CA LEU A 323 -11.91 32.23 -18.54
C LEU A 323 -12.31 32.28 -20.02
N ALA A 324 -11.48 32.89 -20.88
CA ALA A 324 -11.73 32.97 -22.32
C ALA A 324 -11.79 31.58 -22.98
N ARG A 325 -11.02 30.60 -22.48
CA ARG A 325 -11.13 29.19 -22.93
C ARG A 325 -12.53 28.63 -22.64
N TYR A 326 -13.06 28.81 -21.44
CA TYR A 326 -14.38 28.30 -21.06
C TYR A 326 -15.53 29.04 -21.75
N LEU A 327 -15.42 30.36 -21.94
CA LEU A 327 -16.39 31.11 -22.75
C LEU A 327 -16.44 30.60 -24.21
N ARG A 328 -15.29 30.25 -24.81
CA ARG A 328 -15.25 29.62 -26.14
C ARG A 328 -15.87 28.23 -26.13
N LYS A 329 -15.64 27.43 -25.09
CA LYS A 329 -16.25 26.10 -24.91
C LYS A 329 -17.78 26.20 -24.86
N LEU A 330 -18.33 27.12 -24.07
CA LEU A 330 -19.77 27.42 -24.04
C LEU A 330 -20.33 27.83 -25.42
N ARG A 331 -19.62 28.71 -26.13
CA ARG A 331 -20.00 29.13 -27.49
C ARG A 331 -20.03 27.96 -28.46
N LYS A 332 -19.04 27.05 -28.39
CA LYS A 332 -18.97 25.82 -29.21
C LYS A 332 -20.17 24.90 -28.95
N TRP A 333 -20.68 24.88 -27.73
CA TRP A 333 -21.89 24.13 -27.37
C TRP A 333 -23.21 24.87 -27.69
N GLY A 334 -23.14 26.02 -28.36
CA GLY A 334 -24.32 26.78 -28.81
C GLY A 334 -24.90 27.75 -27.78
N ALA A 335 -24.24 27.96 -26.64
CA ALA A 335 -24.71 28.84 -25.57
C ALA A 335 -24.44 30.34 -25.84
N HIS A 336 -24.66 30.81 -27.06
CA HIS A 336 -24.28 32.17 -27.51
C HIS A 336 -24.86 33.28 -26.63
N ASN A 337 -26.17 33.23 -26.34
CA ASN A 337 -26.84 34.24 -25.53
C ASN A 337 -26.32 34.26 -24.08
N ARG A 338 -26.03 33.08 -23.51
CA ARG A 338 -25.45 32.96 -22.16
C ARG A 338 -24.06 33.57 -22.11
N VAL A 339 -23.22 33.30 -23.13
CA VAL A 339 -21.88 33.88 -23.25
C VAL A 339 -21.94 35.41 -23.37
N LEU A 340 -22.81 35.96 -24.22
CA LEU A 340 -22.95 37.42 -24.38
C LEU A 340 -23.34 38.08 -23.05
N SER A 341 -24.37 37.55 -22.37
CA SER A 341 -24.83 38.07 -21.08
C SER A 341 -23.74 38.00 -19.99
N LEU A 342 -22.96 36.91 -19.99
CA LEU A 342 -21.86 36.71 -19.06
C LEU A 342 -20.71 37.69 -19.32
N VAL A 343 -20.34 37.91 -20.58
CA VAL A 343 -19.31 38.87 -21.00
C VAL A 343 -19.72 40.30 -20.62
N GLU A 344 -20.97 40.70 -20.86
CA GLU A 344 -21.48 42.02 -20.46
C GLU A 344 -21.41 42.23 -18.95
N SER A 345 -21.86 41.24 -18.17
CA SER A 345 -21.80 41.27 -16.70
C SER A 345 -20.35 41.40 -16.20
N LEU A 346 -19.43 40.57 -16.72
CA LEU A 346 -18.03 40.60 -16.35
C LEU A 346 -17.35 41.93 -16.73
N ARG A 347 -17.67 42.51 -17.90
CA ARG A 347 -17.14 43.83 -18.32
C ARG A 347 -17.61 44.94 -17.39
N LYS A 348 -18.88 44.91 -16.97
CA LYS A 348 -19.47 45.90 -16.07
C LYS A 348 -18.86 45.82 -14.67
N GLU A 349 -18.74 44.62 -14.13
CA GLU A 349 -18.23 44.39 -12.77
C GLU A 349 -16.72 44.64 -12.68
N TYR A 350 -15.96 44.16 -13.68
CA TYR A 350 -14.50 44.17 -13.64
C TYR A 350 -13.85 45.16 -14.62
N TRP A 351 -14.50 46.30 -14.87
CA TRP A 351 -14.05 47.31 -15.84
C TRP A 351 -12.61 47.82 -15.62
N GLN A 352 -12.11 47.80 -14.39
CA GLN A 352 -10.74 48.20 -14.04
C GLN A 352 -9.67 47.16 -14.41
N ARG A 353 -10.07 45.90 -14.63
CA ARG A 353 -9.16 44.79 -14.95
C ARG A 353 -8.86 44.78 -16.45
N ARG A 354 -8.05 45.74 -16.94
CA ARG A 354 -7.77 45.96 -18.38
C ARG A 354 -7.41 44.68 -19.14
N ALA A 355 -6.55 43.84 -18.57
CA ALA A 355 -6.15 42.58 -19.21
C ALA A 355 -7.30 41.57 -19.34
N LEU A 356 -8.28 41.57 -18.43
CA LEU A 356 -9.50 40.77 -18.58
C LEU A 356 -10.38 41.35 -19.70
N ILE A 357 -10.57 42.68 -19.70
CA ILE A 357 -11.35 43.35 -20.74
C ILE A 357 -10.79 43.08 -22.13
N ASP A 358 -9.45 43.05 -22.28
CA ASP A 358 -8.80 42.69 -23.54
C ASP A 358 -9.15 41.28 -24.00
N GLU A 359 -9.09 40.27 -23.12
CA GLU A 359 -9.47 38.88 -23.45
C GLU A 359 -10.97 38.76 -23.78
N LEU A 360 -11.82 39.57 -23.12
CA LEU A 360 -13.26 39.57 -23.36
C LEU A 360 -13.67 40.23 -24.69
N LYS A 361 -12.81 40.98 -25.39
CA LYS A 361 -13.13 41.62 -26.70
C LYS A 361 -13.34 40.60 -27.83
N GLU A 362 -12.91 39.37 -27.65
CA GLU A 362 -13.03 38.27 -28.64
C GLU A 362 -14.44 37.64 -28.69
N PHE A 363 -15.34 38.13 -27.84
CA PHE A 363 -16.73 37.70 -27.69
C PHE A 363 -17.64 38.92 -27.83
#